data_AF-A0A959R353-F1
#
_entry.id   AF-A0A959R353-F1
#
_cell.length_a   1.000
_cell.length_b   1.000
_cell.length_c   1.000
_cell.angle_alpha   90.00
_cell.angle_beta   90.00
_cell.angle_gamma   90.00
#
_symmetry.space_group_name_H-M   'P 1'
#
loop_
_entity.id
_entity.type
_entity.pdbx_description
1 polymer ?
#
loop_
_entity_poly.entity_id
_entity_poly.type
_entity_poly.pdbx_seq_one_letter_code
_entity_poly.pdbx_strand_id
1 'polypeptide(L)'
;MKYIHFIGLFLLLSACTAPPEAPDYLANGKTIQAATFSALSSKLQQEMAAGGVSGAVQYCRLAAYPLVDSLSKVYQATIRRTSLKVRNPLDAPTESERVQLNSYQQLHQNGQPLEALIQPISETEIAYYAPILVNDLCLKCHGQPDETLRAVDYAKIQELYPGDKATGYVAGDLRGMWSITFFKDNE
;
A
#
# COMPACT_ATOMS: atom_id res chain seq x y z
N MET A 1 19.69 79.01 3.66
CA MET A 1 19.51 77.59 4.04
C MET A 1 18.62 76.92 3.00
N LYS A 2 19.17 76.03 2.16
CA LYS A 2 18.43 75.28 1.14
C LYS A 2 18.15 73.88 1.69
N TYR A 3 16.87 73.53 1.86
CA TYR A 3 16.45 72.16 2.18
C TYR A 3 16.07 71.47 0.86
N ILE A 4 16.80 70.42 0.50
CA ILE A 4 16.50 69.55 -0.64
C ILE A 4 15.74 68.35 -0.07
N HIS A 5 14.45 68.23 -0.38
CA HIS A 5 13.69 67.02 -0.09
C HIS A 5 13.95 65.97 -1.17
N PHE A 6 14.67 64.90 -0.82
CA PHE A 6 14.73 63.68 -1.60
C PHE A 6 13.46 62.87 -1.35
N ILE A 7 12.53 62.86 -2.31
CA ILE A 7 11.40 61.93 -2.33
C ILE A 7 11.93 60.63 -2.95
N GLY A 8 12.25 59.66 -2.08
CA GLY A 8 12.58 58.31 -2.50
C GLY A 8 11.32 57.56 -2.94
N LEU A 9 11.19 57.32 -4.25
CA LEU A 9 10.16 56.45 -4.81
C LEU A 9 10.51 54.98 -4.48
N PHE A 10 9.90 54.46 -3.42
CA PHE A 10 10.00 53.04 -3.06
C PHE A 10 9.15 52.22 -4.05
N LEU A 11 9.80 51.61 -5.05
CA LEU A 11 9.17 50.60 -5.91
C LEU A 11 8.94 49.34 -5.06
N LEU A 12 7.69 49.13 -4.63
CA LEU A 12 7.24 47.88 -4.03
C LEU A 12 7.20 46.79 -5.11
N LEU A 13 8.31 46.06 -5.25
CA LEU A 13 8.35 44.77 -5.96
C LEU A 13 7.46 43.80 -5.19
N SER A 14 6.21 43.64 -5.61
CA SER A 14 5.35 42.55 -5.15
C SER A 14 5.95 41.24 -5.67
N ALA A 15 6.59 40.49 -4.77
CA ALA A 15 6.97 39.12 -5.03
C ALA A 15 5.67 38.30 -5.17
N CYS A 16 5.34 37.92 -6.40
CA CYS A 16 4.28 36.96 -6.66
C CYS A 16 4.80 35.60 -6.17
N THR A 17 4.44 35.21 -4.96
CA THR A 17 4.68 33.86 -4.47
C THR A 17 3.82 32.92 -5.28
N ALA A 18 4.43 32.08 -6.11
CA ALA A 18 3.72 31.01 -6.80
C ALA A 18 2.97 30.14 -5.76
N PRO A 19 1.79 29.61 -6.09
CA PRO A 19 1.10 28.66 -5.22
C PRO A 19 2.03 27.49 -4.88
N PRO A 20 1.89 26.88 -3.70
CA PRO A 20 2.62 25.65 -3.38
C PRO A 20 2.39 24.62 -4.49
N GLU A 21 3.48 23.97 -4.92
CA GLU A 21 3.41 22.91 -5.93
C GLU A 21 2.56 21.77 -5.39
N ALA A 22 1.64 21.25 -6.21
CA ALA A 22 0.77 20.16 -5.81
C ALA A 22 1.60 18.93 -5.37
N PRO A 23 1.16 18.16 -4.36
CA PRO A 23 1.92 17.01 -3.88
C PRO A 23 2.19 15.96 -4.97
N ASP A 24 3.42 15.44 -5.05
CA ASP A 24 3.73 14.27 -5.87
C ASP A 24 3.21 12.99 -5.18
N TYR A 25 1.93 12.69 -5.41
CA TYR A 25 1.27 11.52 -4.84
C TYR A 25 1.89 10.19 -5.29
N LEU A 26 2.53 10.13 -6.46
CA LEU A 26 3.17 8.91 -6.93
C LEU A 26 4.46 8.63 -6.15
N ALA A 27 5.32 9.64 -5.99
CA ALA A 27 6.54 9.51 -5.19
C ALA A 27 6.23 9.29 -3.70
N ASN A 28 5.24 10.00 -3.15
CA ASN A 28 4.78 9.81 -1.79
C ASN A 28 4.20 8.41 -1.57
N GLY A 29 3.37 7.93 -2.50
CA GLY A 29 2.81 6.58 -2.47
C GLY A 29 3.88 5.49 -2.45
N LYS A 30 4.90 5.62 -3.31
CA LYS A 30 6.06 4.71 -3.33
C LYS A 30 6.81 4.70 -1.99
N THR A 31 7.02 5.87 -1.40
CA THR A 31 7.71 6.03 -0.12
C THR A 31 6.94 5.36 1.02
N ILE A 32 5.65 5.64 1.13
CA ILE A 32 4.76 5.08 2.15
C ILE A 32 4.64 3.56 1.99
N GLN A 33 4.46 3.09 0.75
CA GLN A 33 4.43 1.67 0.44
C GLN A 33 5.72 0.98 0.92
N ALA A 34 6.89 1.51 0.56
CA ALA A 34 8.18 0.91 0.90
C ALA A 34 8.39 0.85 2.41
N ALA A 35 8.10 1.94 3.13
CA ALA A 35 8.20 2.00 4.58
C ALA A 35 7.25 1.02 5.27
N THR A 36 5.98 0.98 4.82
CA THR A 36 4.96 0.09 5.38
C THR A 36 5.28 -1.38 5.11
N PHE A 37 5.68 -1.70 3.88
CA PHE A 37 6.11 -3.05 3.52
C PHE A 37 7.29 -3.49 4.37
N SER A 38 8.32 -2.64 4.50
CA SER A 38 9.51 -2.95 5.30
C SER A 38 9.18 -3.24 6.75
N ALA A 39 8.32 -2.44 7.37
CA ALA A 39 7.90 -2.64 8.75
C ALA A 39 7.14 -3.97 8.94
N LEU A 40 6.19 -4.28 8.04
CA LEU A 40 5.43 -5.54 8.06
C LEU A 40 6.32 -6.74 7.77
N SER A 41 7.17 -6.69 6.74
CA SER A 41 7.98 -7.81 6.29
C SER A 41 9.07 -8.15 7.31
N SER A 42 9.68 -7.14 7.93
CA SER A 42 10.70 -7.35 8.96
C SER A 42 10.12 -8.08 10.16
N LYS A 43 8.96 -7.65 10.65
CA LYS A 43 8.31 -8.29 11.78
C LYS A 43 7.79 -9.69 11.41
N LEU A 44 7.22 -9.85 10.22
CA LEU A 44 6.83 -11.16 9.68
C LEU A 44 8.00 -12.16 9.67
N GLN A 45 9.18 -11.74 9.19
CA GLN A 45 10.36 -12.60 9.13
C GLN A 45 10.86 -12.97 10.52
N GLN A 46 10.82 -12.05 11.50
CA GLN A 46 11.17 -12.35 12.89
C GLN A 46 10.25 -13.41 13.49
N GLU A 47 8.93 -13.26 13.31
CA GLU A 47 7.94 -14.21 13.82
C GLU A 47 8.03 -15.57 13.12
N MET A 48 8.35 -15.56 11.83
CA MET A 48 8.62 -16.79 11.08
C MET A 48 9.89 -17.50 11.55
N ALA A 49 10.96 -16.76 11.87
CA ALA A 49 12.18 -17.34 12.42
C ALA A 49 11.99 -17.93 13.83
N ALA A 50 11.16 -17.27 14.66
CA ALA A 50 10.91 -17.70 16.04
C ALA A 50 9.90 -18.84 16.16
N GLY A 51 8.82 -18.81 15.38
CA GLY A 51 7.66 -19.70 15.54
C GLY A 51 7.16 -20.34 14.25
N GLY A 52 7.93 -20.26 13.16
CA GLY A 52 7.54 -20.75 11.84
C GLY A 52 6.30 -20.04 11.29
N VAL A 53 5.61 -20.70 10.35
CA VAL A 53 4.38 -20.16 9.74
C VAL A 53 3.28 -19.92 10.78
N SER A 54 3.19 -20.75 11.81
CA SER A 54 2.20 -20.58 12.88
C SER A 54 2.35 -19.22 13.59
N GLY A 55 3.57 -18.87 14.01
CA GLY A 55 3.86 -17.57 14.63
C GLY A 55 3.63 -16.40 13.67
N ALA A 56 4.11 -16.53 12.44
CA ALA A 56 3.90 -15.53 11.39
C ALA A 56 2.42 -15.23 11.11
N VAL A 57 1.58 -16.26 10.97
CA VAL A 57 0.15 -16.10 10.68
C VAL A 57 -0.59 -15.49 11.87
N GLN A 58 -0.19 -15.82 13.10
CA GLN A 58 -0.73 -15.20 14.32
C GLN A 58 -0.39 -13.71 14.41
N TYR A 59 0.86 -13.35 14.10
CA TYR A 59 1.27 -11.94 13.99
C TYR A 59 0.46 -11.20 12.93
N CYS A 60 0.34 -11.77 11.73
CA CYS A 60 -0.46 -11.16 10.66
C CYS A 60 -1.92 -10.92 11.08
N ARG A 61 -2.49 -11.82 11.89
CA ARG A 61 -3.87 -11.67 12.40
C ARG A 61 -4.02 -10.54 13.41
N LEU A 62 -3.07 -10.41 14.33
CA LEU A 62 -3.23 -9.54 15.51
C LEU A 62 -2.61 -8.16 15.34
N ALA A 63 -1.48 -8.06 14.64
CA ALA A 63 -0.62 -6.87 14.70
C ALA A 63 -0.42 -6.19 13.35
N ALA A 64 -0.77 -6.82 12.23
CA ALA A 64 -0.63 -6.18 10.91
C ALA A 64 -1.52 -4.93 10.77
N TYR A 65 -2.80 -4.99 11.15
CA TYR A 65 -3.70 -3.83 11.08
C TYR A 65 -3.27 -2.70 12.03
N PRO A 66 -3.02 -2.93 13.34
CA PRO A 66 -2.55 -1.86 14.23
C PRO A 66 -1.28 -1.16 13.74
N LEU A 67 -0.34 -1.90 13.14
CA LEU A 67 0.87 -1.33 12.55
C LEU A 67 0.53 -0.41 11.35
N VAL A 68 -0.31 -0.90 10.44
CA VAL A 68 -0.74 -0.13 9.26
C VAL A 68 -1.57 1.09 9.66
N ASP A 69 -2.42 0.98 10.66
CA ASP A 69 -3.21 2.08 11.21
C ASP A 69 -2.31 3.15 11.85
N SER A 70 -1.27 2.73 12.57
CA SER A 70 -0.27 3.64 13.13
C SER A 70 0.46 4.42 12.02
N LEU A 71 0.90 3.73 10.98
CA LEU A 71 1.57 4.36 9.84
C LEU A 71 0.62 5.27 9.04
N SER A 72 -0.67 4.90 8.94
CA SER A 72 -1.69 5.74 8.31
C SER A 72 -1.80 7.10 9.01
N LYS A 73 -1.72 7.13 10.35
CA LYS A 73 -1.71 8.38 11.13
C LYS A 73 -0.43 9.17 10.92
N VAL A 74 0.73 8.52 10.90
CA VAL A 74 2.04 9.18 10.67
C VAL A 74 2.07 9.87 9.32
N TYR A 75 1.59 9.19 8.28
CA TYR A 75 1.61 9.71 6.90
C TYR A 75 0.37 10.51 6.52
N GLN A 76 -0.61 10.63 7.41
CA GLN A 76 -1.88 11.32 7.14
C GLN A 76 -2.56 10.81 5.86
N ALA A 77 -2.47 9.51 5.63
CA ALA A 77 -3.00 8.81 4.46
C ALA A 77 -3.70 7.53 4.92
N THR A 78 -4.73 7.09 4.19
CA THR A 78 -5.34 5.79 4.49
C THR A 78 -4.55 4.69 3.79
N ILE A 79 -3.85 3.84 4.54
CA ILE A 79 -3.02 2.77 3.98
C ILE A 79 -3.74 1.44 4.14
N ARG A 80 -3.85 0.66 3.06
CA ARG A 80 -4.37 -0.71 3.11
C ARG A 80 -3.76 -1.61 2.03
N ARG A 81 -4.01 -2.91 2.18
CA ARG A 81 -3.74 -3.93 1.17
C ARG A 81 -5.04 -4.63 0.84
N THR A 82 -5.23 -4.98 -0.43
CA THR A 82 -6.44 -5.67 -0.89
C THR A 82 -6.12 -6.72 -1.96
N SER A 83 -7.05 -7.64 -2.22
CA SER A 83 -6.88 -8.75 -3.15
C SER A 83 -8.21 -9.28 -3.67
N LEU A 84 -8.19 -9.87 -4.86
CA LEU A 84 -9.32 -10.67 -5.38
C LEU A 84 -9.47 -12.01 -4.63
N LYS A 85 -8.37 -12.54 -4.09
CA LYS A 85 -8.29 -13.74 -3.25
C LYS A 85 -7.87 -13.34 -1.84
N VAL A 86 -8.84 -13.06 -0.97
CA VAL A 86 -8.58 -12.54 0.38
C VAL A 86 -8.31 -13.64 1.40
N ARG A 87 -7.44 -13.33 2.37
CA ARG A 87 -7.26 -14.14 3.58
C ARG A 87 -8.10 -13.62 4.73
N ASN A 88 -7.94 -12.33 5.00
CA ASN A 88 -8.79 -11.61 5.93
C ASN A 88 -9.95 -10.99 5.14
N PRO A 89 -11.22 -11.22 5.52
CA PRO A 89 -12.37 -10.57 4.89
C PRO A 89 -12.30 -9.04 4.88
N LEU A 90 -11.58 -8.42 5.82
CA LEU A 90 -11.36 -6.97 5.88
C LEU A 90 -10.49 -6.44 4.73
N ASP A 91 -9.77 -7.31 4.03
CA ASP A 91 -8.99 -6.94 2.83
C ASP A 91 -9.82 -7.04 1.54
N ALA A 92 -11.14 -7.25 1.63
CA ALA A 92 -12.01 -7.26 0.46
C ALA A 92 -11.99 -5.89 -0.24
N PRO A 93 -11.85 -5.86 -1.58
CA PRO A 93 -11.71 -4.60 -2.30
C PRO A 93 -13.04 -3.84 -2.34
N THR A 94 -12.93 -2.52 -2.29
CA THR A 94 -14.00 -1.62 -2.75
C THR A 94 -14.24 -1.78 -4.25
N GLU A 95 -15.25 -1.10 -4.79
CA GLU A 95 -15.55 -1.18 -6.23
C GLU A 95 -14.42 -0.60 -7.08
N SER A 96 -13.86 0.56 -6.72
CA SER A 96 -12.72 1.16 -7.43
C SER A 96 -11.48 0.29 -7.35
N GLU A 97 -11.22 -0.30 -6.18
CA GLU A 97 -10.10 -1.22 -5.98
C GLU A 97 -10.26 -2.50 -6.80
N ARG A 98 -11.49 -3.03 -6.92
CA ARG A 98 -11.79 -4.22 -7.72
C ARG A 98 -11.54 -3.98 -9.20
N VAL A 99 -11.94 -2.82 -9.73
CA VAL A 99 -11.66 -2.44 -11.11
C VAL A 99 -10.15 -2.43 -11.37
N GLN A 100 -9.37 -1.81 -10.48
CA GLN A 100 -7.92 -1.76 -10.64
C GLN A 100 -7.26 -3.14 -10.49
N LEU A 101 -7.68 -3.95 -9.52
CA LEU A 101 -7.19 -5.32 -9.35
C LEU A 101 -7.44 -6.18 -10.59
N ASN A 102 -8.62 -6.05 -11.20
CA ASN A 102 -8.95 -6.76 -12.44
C ASN A 102 -8.07 -6.28 -13.60
N SER A 103 -7.80 -4.98 -13.69
CA SER A 103 -6.87 -4.42 -14.67
C SER A 103 -5.46 -5.01 -14.50
N TYR A 104 -4.92 -5.02 -13.28
CA TYR A 104 -3.62 -5.65 -13.01
C TYR A 104 -3.64 -7.15 -13.32
N GLN A 105 -4.73 -7.86 -13.02
CA GLN A 105 -4.85 -9.30 -13.32
C GLN A 105 -4.81 -9.56 -14.83
N GLN A 106 -5.47 -8.73 -15.64
CA GLN A 106 -5.45 -8.83 -17.10
C GLN A 106 -4.07 -8.51 -17.68
N LEU A 107 -3.45 -7.41 -17.25
CA LEU A 107 -2.09 -7.05 -17.66
C LEU A 107 -1.11 -8.18 -17.35
N HIS A 108 -1.21 -8.77 -16.15
CA HIS A 108 -0.37 -9.87 -15.73
C HIS A 108 -0.55 -11.13 -16.59
N GLN A 109 -1.80 -11.50 -16.89
CA GLN A 109 -2.12 -12.63 -17.77
C GLN A 109 -1.59 -12.43 -19.19
N ASN A 110 -1.49 -11.18 -19.65
CA ASN A 110 -0.96 -10.82 -20.95
C ASN A 110 0.57 -10.61 -20.95
N GLY A 111 1.25 -10.86 -19.82
CA GLY A 111 2.70 -10.67 -19.70
C GLY A 111 3.15 -9.20 -19.76
N GLN A 112 2.24 -8.26 -19.50
CA GLN A 112 2.54 -6.83 -19.50
C GLN A 112 3.08 -6.38 -18.14
N PRO A 113 3.91 -5.32 -18.10
CA PRO A 113 4.43 -4.80 -16.83
C PRO A 113 3.29 -4.29 -15.95
N LEU A 114 3.41 -4.53 -14.65
CA LEU A 114 2.52 -3.96 -13.65
C LEU A 114 3.24 -2.81 -12.96
N GLU A 115 2.70 -1.60 -13.11
CA GLU A 115 3.29 -0.38 -12.55
C GLU A 115 2.35 0.24 -11.53
N ALA A 116 2.94 0.95 -10.57
CA ALA A 116 2.15 1.76 -9.65
C ALA A 116 1.58 2.99 -10.37
N LEU A 117 0.37 3.38 -9.98
CA LEU A 117 -0.33 4.52 -10.57
C LEU A 117 -1.09 5.34 -9.54
N ILE A 118 -1.50 6.54 -9.94
CA ILE A 118 -2.43 7.37 -9.20
C ILE A 118 -3.77 7.44 -9.93
N GLN A 119 -4.86 7.45 -9.18
CA GLN A 119 -6.21 7.56 -9.69
C GLN A 119 -7.04 8.47 -8.78
N PRO A 120 -7.63 9.57 -9.30
CA PRO A 120 -8.65 10.30 -8.57
C PRO A 120 -9.85 9.39 -8.31
N ILE A 121 -10.25 9.26 -7.04
CA ILE A 121 -11.42 8.45 -6.65
C ILE A 121 -12.59 9.30 -6.17
N SER A 122 -12.34 10.57 -5.87
CA SER A 122 -13.35 11.61 -5.64
C SER A 122 -12.77 13.00 -5.96
N GLU A 123 -13.55 14.06 -5.73
CA GLU A 123 -13.06 15.43 -5.85
C GLU A 123 -11.93 15.73 -4.87
N THR A 124 -11.94 15.11 -3.69
CA THR A 124 -11.01 15.37 -2.59
C THR A 124 -10.02 14.24 -2.33
N GLU A 125 -10.11 13.11 -3.04
CA GLU A 125 -9.28 11.94 -2.77
C GLU A 125 -8.54 11.42 -4.00
N ILE A 126 -7.27 11.07 -3.80
CA ILE A 126 -6.41 10.43 -4.80
C ILE A 126 -5.94 9.10 -4.23
N ALA A 127 -6.21 8.02 -4.96
CA ALA A 127 -5.67 6.70 -4.65
C ALA A 127 -4.33 6.50 -5.36
N TYR A 128 -3.34 6.00 -4.63
CA TYR A 128 -2.17 5.34 -5.16
C TYR A 128 -2.40 3.82 -5.10
N TYR A 129 -2.25 3.16 -6.25
CA TYR A 129 -2.36 1.71 -6.36
C TYR A 129 -1.05 1.11 -6.82
N ALA A 130 -0.58 0.07 -6.14
CA ALA A 130 0.64 -0.64 -6.55
C ALA A 130 0.50 -2.16 -6.40
N PRO A 131 0.87 -2.95 -7.42
CA PRO A 131 0.72 -4.40 -7.39
C PRO A 131 1.62 -5.05 -6.33
N ILE A 132 1.17 -6.17 -5.78
CA ILE A 132 1.94 -7.05 -4.90
C ILE A 132 2.16 -8.36 -5.65
N LEU A 133 3.41 -8.66 -5.99
CA LEU A 133 3.78 -9.92 -6.62
C LEU A 133 4.29 -10.93 -5.58
N VAL A 134 3.98 -12.20 -5.81
CA VAL A 134 4.41 -13.32 -4.98
C VAL A 134 5.89 -13.60 -5.19
N ASN A 135 6.64 -13.77 -4.10
CA ASN A 135 8.01 -14.29 -4.11
C ASN A 135 8.10 -15.62 -3.32
N ASP A 136 9.28 -16.24 -3.27
CA ASP A 136 9.47 -17.55 -2.64
C ASP A 136 9.08 -17.58 -1.16
N LEU A 137 9.32 -16.49 -0.42
CA LEU A 137 8.92 -16.40 0.99
C LEU A 137 7.39 -16.39 1.12
N CYS A 138 6.68 -15.73 0.22
CA CYS A 138 5.22 -15.69 0.21
C CYS A 138 4.61 -17.10 0.09
N LEU A 139 5.27 -18.00 -0.66
CA LEU A 139 4.77 -19.35 -0.93
C LEU A 139 4.67 -20.23 0.31
N LYS A 140 5.42 -19.92 1.37
CA LYS A 140 5.31 -20.61 2.68
C LYS A 140 3.91 -20.53 3.29
N CYS A 141 3.13 -19.51 2.92
CA CYS A 141 1.78 -19.28 3.42
C CYS A 141 0.72 -19.18 2.31
N HIS A 142 1.13 -18.80 1.09
CA HIS A 142 0.25 -18.53 -0.05
C HIS A 142 0.42 -19.54 -1.19
N GLY A 143 1.36 -20.47 -1.07
CA GLY A 143 1.66 -21.44 -2.12
C GLY A 143 0.57 -22.48 -2.37
N GLN A 144 0.85 -23.39 -3.29
CA GLN A 144 0.05 -24.59 -3.56
C GLN A 144 0.00 -25.50 -2.33
N PRO A 145 -1.20 -25.80 -1.78
CA PRO A 145 -1.37 -26.77 -0.71
C PRO A 145 -0.73 -28.11 -1.08
N ASP A 146 -0.10 -28.76 -0.11
CA ASP A 146 0.59 -30.05 -0.24
C ASP A 146 1.80 -30.05 -1.20
N GLU A 147 2.20 -28.87 -1.70
CA GLU A 147 3.44 -28.67 -2.46
C GLU A 147 4.32 -27.62 -1.79
N THR A 148 4.11 -26.35 -2.11
CA THR A 148 4.91 -25.22 -1.59
C THR A 148 4.39 -24.72 -0.23
N LEU A 149 3.11 -24.95 0.04
CA LEU A 149 2.46 -24.72 1.33
C LEU A 149 2.26 -26.06 2.04
N ARG A 150 3.01 -26.31 3.12
CA ARG A 150 2.96 -27.57 3.87
C ARG A 150 1.59 -27.77 4.51
N ALA A 151 1.11 -29.01 4.57
CA ALA A 151 -0.17 -29.38 5.16
C ALA A 151 -0.38 -28.85 6.59
N VAL A 152 0.64 -28.93 7.45
CA VAL A 152 0.58 -28.41 8.83
C VAL A 152 0.39 -26.90 8.89
N ASP A 153 1.02 -26.17 7.98
CA ASP A 153 0.93 -24.71 7.90
C ASP A 153 -0.43 -24.30 7.33
N TYR A 154 -0.91 -25.03 6.31
CA TYR A 154 -2.24 -24.82 5.74
C TYR A 154 -3.36 -25.07 6.76
N ALA A 155 -3.27 -26.15 7.53
CA ALA A 155 -4.22 -26.44 8.60
C ALA A 155 -4.27 -25.31 9.63
N LYS A 156 -3.10 -24.76 10.02
CA LYS A 156 -3.06 -23.63 10.95
C LYS A 156 -3.68 -22.35 10.37
N ILE A 157 -3.46 -22.09 9.08
CA ILE A 157 -4.09 -20.97 8.37
C ILE A 157 -5.62 -21.15 8.37
N GLN A 158 -6.12 -22.34 8.06
CA GLN A 158 -7.57 -22.64 8.04
C GLN A 158 -8.22 -22.50 9.43
N GLU A 159 -7.52 -22.90 10.50
CA GLU A 159 -7.97 -22.68 11.88
C GLU A 159 -8.14 -21.19 12.19
N LEU A 160 -7.19 -20.36 11.77
CA LEU A 160 -7.20 -18.92 12.04
C LEU A 160 -8.09 -18.13 11.06
N TYR A 161 -8.25 -18.64 9.84
CA TYR A 161 -8.99 -18.03 8.73
C TYR A 161 -9.82 -19.09 7.98
N PRO A 162 -10.98 -19.50 8.50
CA PRO A 162 -11.81 -20.54 7.88
C PRO A 162 -12.34 -20.19 6.47
N GLY A 163 -12.34 -18.91 6.11
CA GLY A 163 -12.72 -18.41 4.79
C GLY A 163 -11.54 -18.03 3.89
N ASP A 164 -10.31 -18.44 4.23
CA ASP A 164 -9.11 -18.09 3.46
C ASP A 164 -9.21 -18.56 2.01
N LYS A 165 -8.98 -17.63 1.08
CA LYS A 165 -8.88 -17.91 -0.36
C LYS A 165 -7.47 -17.63 -0.90
N ALA A 166 -6.56 -17.14 -0.07
CA ALA A 166 -5.24 -16.67 -0.50
C ALA A 166 -4.20 -17.81 -0.56
N THR A 167 -4.52 -18.91 -1.23
CA THR A 167 -3.62 -20.05 -1.45
C THR A 167 -3.55 -20.43 -2.92
N GLY A 168 -2.65 -21.33 -3.28
CA GLY A 168 -2.51 -21.81 -4.66
C GLY A 168 -1.77 -20.86 -5.58
N TYR A 169 -0.89 -20.03 -5.03
CA TYR A 169 -0.03 -19.15 -5.82
C TYR A 169 1.30 -19.83 -6.19
N VAL A 170 1.94 -19.32 -7.24
CA VAL A 170 3.34 -19.56 -7.61
C VAL A 170 4.12 -18.25 -7.63
N ALA A 171 5.45 -18.34 -7.68
CA ALA A 171 6.30 -17.14 -7.74
C ALA A 171 5.99 -16.31 -8.99
N GLY A 172 5.92 -14.99 -8.82
CA GLY A 172 5.55 -14.04 -9.88
C GLY A 172 4.06 -13.75 -10.00
N ASP A 173 3.18 -14.55 -9.40
CA ASP A 173 1.73 -14.29 -9.45
C ASP A 173 1.35 -12.94 -8.82
N LEU A 174 0.27 -12.35 -9.32
CA LEU A 174 -0.39 -11.21 -8.67
C LEU A 174 -1.09 -11.64 -7.38
N ARG A 175 -0.54 -11.26 -6.22
CA ARG A 175 -1.13 -11.52 -4.91
C ARG A 175 -2.27 -10.56 -4.58
N GLY A 176 -2.21 -9.33 -5.07
CA GLY A 176 -3.11 -8.24 -4.69
C GLY A 176 -2.45 -6.89 -4.96
N MET A 177 -2.84 -5.86 -4.22
CA MET A 177 -2.26 -4.53 -4.34
C MET A 177 -2.23 -3.77 -3.02
N TRP A 178 -1.34 -2.78 -2.95
CA TRP A 178 -1.44 -1.65 -2.05
C TRP A 178 -2.50 -0.68 -2.55
N SER A 179 -3.26 -0.12 -1.61
CA SER A 179 -4.22 0.96 -1.84
C SER A 179 -3.98 2.02 -0.78
N ILE A 180 -3.47 3.17 -1.21
CA ILE A 180 -3.11 4.30 -0.35
C ILE A 180 -3.93 5.49 -0.80
N THR A 181 -4.83 5.97 0.06
CA THR A 181 -5.64 7.16 -0.25
C THR A 181 -5.02 8.38 0.40
N PHE A 182 -4.73 9.38 -0.42
CA PHE A 182 -4.40 10.73 -0.01
C PHE A 182 -5.63 11.62 -0.07
N PHE A 183 -5.69 12.57 0.85
CA PHE A 183 -6.70 13.61 0.86
C PHE A 183 -6.06 14.87 0.28
N LYS A 184 -6.74 15.49 -0.69
CA LYS A 184 -6.36 16.81 -1.19
C LYS A 184 -6.67 17.81 -0.08
N ASP A 185 -5.74 18.73 0.16
CA ASP A 185 -6.03 19.86 1.03
C ASP A 185 -7.19 20.64 0.41
N ASN A 186 -8.21 20.94 1.22
CA ASN A 186 -9.23 21.90 0.83
C ASN A 186 -8.58 23.27 0.91
N GLU A 187 -8.13 23.82 -0.22
CA GLU A 187 -7.84 25.26 -0.32
C GLU A 187 -9.11 26.09 -0.11
#